data_AF-A0A3S3R3P4-F1
#
_entry.id   AF-A0A3S3R3P4-F1
#
_cell.length_a   1.000
_cell.length_b   1.000
_cell.length_c   1.000
_cell.angle_alpha   90.00
_cell.angle_beta   90.00
_cell.angle_gamma   90.00
#
_symmetry.space_group_name_H-M   'P 1'
#
loop_
_entity.id
_entity.type
_entity.pdbx_description
1 polymer ?
#
loop_
_entity_poly.entity_id
_entity_poly.type
_entity_poly.pdbx_seq_one_letter_code
_entity_poly.pdbx_strand_id
1 'polypeptide(L)'
;MILVPGGPMQSGIGNREKNQVRERFAKGEVGQEELLASECRAYHSPGTCTFYGTANSNQLIAEMLGLHLPGASFVNAETELRTALTKAAAARITGMTHLDTDNGGYTPLGRVISEKSIVNAMVGLLATGGSTNETM
;
A
#
# COMPACT_ATOMS: atom_id res chain seq x y z
N MET A 1 18.13 -1.60 -3.83
CA MET A 1 16.99 -2.48 -3.46
C MET A 1 15.73 -1.83 -3.97
N ILE A 2 14.74 -2.61 -4.43
CA ILE A 2 13.41 -2.11 -4.77
C ILE A 2 12.38 -3.01 -4.07
N LEU A 3 11.49 -2.41 -3.31
CA LEU A 3 10.29 -3.06 -2.79
C LEU A 3 9.18 -2.95 -3.84
N VAL A 4 8.38 -4.01 -3.97
CA VAL A 4 7.28 -4.05 -4.94
C VAL A 4 5.96 -4.15 -4.17
N PRO A 5 5.10 -3.11 -4.21
CA PRO A 5 3.79 -3.16 -3.58
C PRO A 5 2.93 -4.29 -4.17
N GLY A 6 2.18 -4.99 -3.34
CA GLY A 6 1.08 -5.86 -3.81
C GLY A 6 -0.10 -5.06 -4.36
N GLY A 7 -0.37 -3.90 -3.77
CA GLY A 7 -1.48 -3.00 -4.14
C GLY A 7 -2.76 -3.25 -3.34
N PRO A 8 -3.60 -2.20 -3.15
CA PRO A 8 -4.88 -2.32 -2.48
C PRO A 8 -5.90 -3.10 -3.33
N MET A 9 -6.84 -3.74 -2.63
CA MET A 9 -8.07 -4.25 -3.24
C MET A 9 -8.78 -3.14 -4.02
N GLN A 10 -9.56 -3.53 -5.04
CA GLN A 10 -10.47 -2.60 -5.69
C GLN A 10 -11.60 -2.15 -4.76
N SER A 11 -12.25 -1.04 -5.10
CA SER A 11 -13.37 -0.53 -4.32
C SER A 11 -14.57 -1.47 -4.39
N GLY A 12 -15.30 -1.58 -3.29
CA GLY A 12 -16.58 -2.27 -3.20
C GLY A 12 -17.40 -1.66 -2.07
N ILE A 13 -17.96 -2.47 -1.17
CA ILE A 13 -18.75 -1.91 -0.06
C ILE A 13 -17.86 -1.03 0.82
N GLY A 14 -18.42 0.11 1.25
CA GLY A 14 -17.72 1.03 2.13
C GLY A 14 -17.66 0.51 3.57
N ASN A 15 -16.62 0.87 4.31
CA ASN A 15 -16.52 0.57 5.75
C ASN A 15 -17.74 1.07 6.54
N ARG A 16 -18.31 2.22 6.14
CA ARG A 16 -19.52 2.77 6.77
C ARG A 16 -20.72 1.83 6.63
N GLU A 17 -20.94 1.31 5.43
CA GLU A 17 -22.04 0.38 5.17
C GLU A 17 -21.84 -0.93 5.94
N LYS A 18 -20.62 -1.48 5.91
CA LYS A 18 -20.27 -2.67 6.71
C LYS A 18 -20.54 -2.46 8.21
N ASN A 19 -20.15 -1.31 8.74
CA ASN A 19 -20.36 -0.98 10.16
C ASN A 19 -21.84 -0.83 10.50
N GLN A 20 -22.66 -0.25 9.61
CA GLN A 20 -24.10 -0.15 9.82
C GLN A 20 -24.76 -1.54 9.92
N VAL A 21 -24.34 -2.51 9.11
CA VAL A 21 -24.86 -3.89 9.21
C VAL A 21 -24.46 -4.52 10.55
N ARG A 22 -23.22 -4.30 11.02
CA ARG A 22 -22.77 -4.76 12.35
C ARG A 22 -23.58 -4.12 13.49
N GLU A 23 -23.87 -2.83 13.40
CA GLU A 23 -24.68 -2.12 14.40
C GLU A 23 -26.11 -2.67 14.45
N ARG A 24 -26.74 -2.89 13.29
CA ARG A 24 -28.08 -3.51 13.19
C ARG A 24 -28.07 -4.94 13.74
N PHE A 25 -27.02 -5.71 13.46
CA PHE A 25 -26.90 -7.08 13.98
C PHE A 25 -26.80 -7.08 15.51
N ALA A 26 -26.01 -6.18 16.08
CA ALA A 26 -25.90 -6.02 17.54
C ALA A 26 -27.22 -5.64 18.22
N LYS A 27 -28.12 -4.95 17.50
CA LYS A 27 -29.48 -4.61 17.95
C LYS A 27 -30.51 -5.73 17.72
N GLY A 28 -30.13 -6.83 17.07
CA GLY A 28 -31.05 -7.90 16.69
C GLY A 28 -31.95 -7.56 15.50
N GLU A 29 -31.64 -6.50 14.76
CA GLU A 29 -32.44 -6.02 13.61
C GLU A 29 -32.13 -6.79 12.31
N VAL A 30 -31.03 -7.54 12.27
CA VAL A 30 -30.65 -8.41 11.15
C VAL A 30 -30.14 -9.76 11.65
N GLY A 31 -30.30 -10.79 10.81
CA GLY A 31 -29.83 -12.15 11.10
C GLY A 31 -28.36 -12.37 10.72
N GLN A 32 -27.84 -13.55 11.08
CA GLN A 32 -26.48 -13.97 10.77
C GLN A 32 -26.19 -14.01 9.26
N GLU A 33 -27.19 -14.36 8.44
CA GLU A 33 -27.05 -14.43 6.99
C GLU A 33 -26.73 -13.06 6.37
N GLU A 34 -27.44 -12.01 6.80
CA GLU A 34 -27.21 -10.65 6.32
C GLU A 34 -25.84 -10.11 6.80
N LEU A 35 -25.47 -10.39 8.05
CA LEU A 35 -24.15 -10.05 8.57
C LEU A 35 -23.04 -10.72 7.76
N LEU A 36 -23.15 -12.04 7.54
CA LEU A 36 -22.16 -12.81 6.80
C LEU A 36 -22.04 -12.30 5.36
N ALA A 37 -23.17 -12.04 4.69
CA ALA A 37 -23.17 -11.46 3.36
C ALA A 37 -22.44 -10.11 3.31
N SER A 38 -22.63 -9.24 4.31
CA SER A 38 -21.90 -7.98 4.41
C SER A 38 -20.40 -8.18 4.68
N GLU A 39 -20.00 -9.12 5.53
CA GLU A 39 -18.59 -9.39 5.82
C GLU A 39 -17.85 -9.97 4.61
N CYS A 40 -18.47 -10.93 3.91
CA CYS A 40 -17.91 -11.51 2.69
C CYS A 40 -17.74 -10.46 1.60
N ARG A 41 -18.72 -9.55 1.46
CA ARG A 41 -18.62 -8.44 0.51
C ARG A 41 -17.52 -7.45 0.84
N ALA A 42 -16.97 -7.39 2.06
CA ALA A 42 -15.91 -6.45 2.41
C ALA A 42 -14.54 -6.79 1.78
N TYR A 43 -14.40 -7.99 1.20
CA TYR A 43 -13.22 -8.45 0.50
C TYR A 43 -13.50 -8.47 -1.01
N HIS A 44 -13.20 -7.35 -1.68
CA HIS A 44 -13.66 -7.08 -3.05
C HIS A 44 -12.82 -7.73 -4.15
N SER A 45 -11.54 -7.97 -3.88
CA SER A 45 -10.56 -8.56 -4.79
C SER A 45 -9.33 -9.03 -3.99
N PRO A 46 -8.32 -9.65 -4.60
CA PRO A 46 -7.00 -9.76 -3.99
C PRO A 46 -6.40 -8.36 -3.72
N GLY A 47 -5.55 -8.24 -2.70
CA GLY A 47 -4.84 -7.00 -2.34
C GLY A 47 -4.92 -6.64 -0.85
N THR A 48 -4.30 -5.51 -0.48
CA THR A 48 -4.39 -4.94 0.88
C THR A 48 -5.74 -4.25 1.11
N CYS A 49 -6.01 -3.78 2.34
CA CYS A 49 -7.23 -3.04 2.66
C CYS A 49 -7.53 -1.91 1.64
N THR A 50 -8.81 -1.64 1.37
CA THR A 50 -9.23 -0.54 0.47
C THR A 50 -9.05 0.85 1.08
N PHE A 51 -9.02 0.94 2.40
CA PHE A 51 -8.89 2.20 3.13
C PHE A 51 -7.42 2.48 3.48
N TYR A 52 -7.13 3.73 3.82
CA TYR A 52 -5.78 4.17 4.18
C TYR A 52 -5.39 3.77 5.61
N GLY A 53 -5.22 2.47 5.83
CA GLY A 53 -4.72 1.87 7.08
C GLY A 53 -3.22 1.56 7.02
N THR A 54 -2.73 0.75 7.96
CA THR A 54 -1.30 0.41 8.12
C THR A 54 -0.67 -0.09 6.82
N ALA A 55 -1.30 -1.07 6.15
CA ALA A 55 -0.73 -1.65 4.93
C ALA A 55 -0.49 -0.60 3.85
N ASN A 56 -1.44 0.31 3.63
CA ASN A 56 -1.34 1.36 2.61
C ASN A 56 -0.46 2.54 3.07
N SER A 57 -0.41 2.82 4.37
CA SER A 57 0.51 3.81 4.95
C SER A 57 1.96 3.35 4.79
N ASN A 58 2.25 2.08 5.06
CA ASN A 58 3.55 1.45 4.81
C ASN A 58 3.93 1.49 3.31
N GLN A 59 2.98 1.32 2.39
CA GLN A 59 3.28 1.48 0.96
C GLN A 59 3.78 2.91 0.66
N LEU A 60 3.08 3.93 1.18
CA LEU A 60 3.49 5.33 0.98
C LEU A 60 4.85 5.61 1.62
N ILE A 61 5.08 5.13 2.85
CA ILE A 61 6.37 5.28 3.54
C ILE A 61 7.48 4.71 2.68
N ALA A 62 7.35 3.47 2.18
CA ALA A 62 8.35 2.85 1.34
C ALA A 62 8.61 3.64 0.04
N GLU A 63 7.60 4.27 -0.55
CA GLU A 63 7.78 5.16 -1.70
C GLU A 63 8.52 6.46 -1.32
N MET A 64 8.15 7.10 -0.21
CA MET A 64 8.81 8.32 0.28
C MET A 64 10.25 8.08 0.74
N LEU A 65 10.55 6.87 1.22
CA LEU A 65 11.92 6.43 1.51
C LEU A 65 12.75 6.21 0.24
N GLY A 66 12.12 6.19 -0.94
CA GLY A 66 12.78 5.92 -2.22
C GLY A 66 12.97 4.43 -2.52
N LEU A 67 12.19 3.55 -1.88
CA LEU A 67 12.28 2.10 -2.06
C LEU A 67 11.28 1.54 -3.08
N HIS A 68 10.31 2.32 -3.51
CA HIS A 68 9.39 1.97 -4.60
C HIS A 68 9.78 2.66 -5.92
N LEU A 69 9.25 2.14 -7.02
CA LEU A 69 9.08 2.98 -8.20
C LEU A 69 8.08 4.10 -7.88
N PRO A 70 8.30 5.33 -8.36
CA PRO A 70 7.36 6.43 -8.16
C PRO A 70 5.96 6.10 -8.67
N GLY A 71 4.94 6.44 -7.89
CA GLY A 71 3.53 6.21 -8.18
C GLY A 71 3.06 4.77 -7.97
N ALA A 72 3.90 3.88 -7.45
CA ALA A 72 3.55 2.47 -7.34
C ALA A 72 2.66 2.15 -6.13
N SER A 73 2.62 2.97 -5.08
CA SER A 73 2.01 2.61 -3.80
C SER A 73 0.53 2.23 -3.87
N PHE A 74 -0.27 3.00 -4.61
CA PHE A 74 -1.73 2.89 -4.59
C PHE A 74 -2.35 2.27 -5.84
N VAL A 75 -1.54 1.75 -6.75
CA VAL A 75 -2.07 1.01 -7.91
C VAL A 75 -2.69 -0.30 -7.42
N ASN A 76 -3.97 -0.53 -7.72
CA ASN A 76 -4.68 -1.72 -7.25
C ASN A 76 -4.00 -3.01 -7.71
N ALA A 77 -4.11 -4.04 -6.88
CA ALA A 77 -3.66 -5.39 -7.22
C ALA A 77 -4.35 -5.87 -8.51
N GLU A 78 -3.68 -6.78 -9.22
CA GLU A 78 -4.21 -7.46 -10.42
C GLU A 78 -4.62 -6.55 -11.58
N THR A 79 -4.16 -5.30 -11.60
CA THR A 79 -4.34 -4.41 -12.76
C THR A 79 -3.21 -4.54 -13.78
N GLU A 80 -3.47 -4.16 -15.03
CA GLU A 80 -2.43 -4.08 -16.06
C GLU A 80 -1.29 -3.14 -15.66
N LEU A 81 -1.62 -2.00 -15.04
CA LEU A 81 -0.63 -1.04 -14.53
C LEU A 81 0.21 -1.63 -13.40
N ARG A 82 -0.38 -2.39 -12.46
CA ARG A 82 0.38 -3.11 -11.42
C ARG A 82 1.36 -4.08 -12.06
N THR A 83 0.93 -4.83 -13.06
CA THR A 83 1.79 -5.76 -13.80
C THR A 83 2.94 -5.03 -14.51
N ALA A 84 2.65 -3.90 -15.15
CA ALA A 84 3.66 -3.08 -15.81
C ALA A 84 4.69 -2.51 -14.82
N LEU A 85 4.23 -2.02 -13.66
CA LEU A 85 5.12 -1.52 -12.59
C LEU A 85 6.00 -2.63 -12.00
N THR A 86 5.45 -3.83 -11.77
CA THR A 86 6.24 -4.97 -11.30
C THR A 86 7.32 -5.35 -12.31
N LYS A 87 7.00 -5.39 -13.60
CA LYS A 87 7.98 -5.63 -14.67
C LYS A 87 9.05 -4.53 -14.73
N ALA A 88 8.63 -3.26 -14.61
CA ALA A 88 9.56 -2.13 -14.58
C ALA A 88 10.49 -2.18 -13.36
N ALA A 89 10.00 -2.60 -12.19
CA ALA A 89 10.81 -2.76 -10.99
C ALA A 89 11.84 -3.88 -11.17
N ALA A 90 11.42 -5.01 -11.74
CA ALA A 90 12.30 -6.12 -12.08
C ALA A 90 13.37 -5.74 -13.12
N ALA A 91 13.02 -4.92 -14.11
CA ALA A 91 13.99 -4.39 -15.08
C ALA A 91 14.94 -3.37 -14.43
N ARG A 92 14.45 -2.52 -13.52
CA ARG A 92 15.26 -1.50 -12.87
C ARG A 92 16.30 -2.10 -11.93
N ILE A 93 15.93 -3.14 -11.17
CA ILE A 93 16.85 -3.72 -10.18
C ILE A 93 18.08 -4.37 -10.82
N THR A 94 17.99 -4.87 -12.06
CA THR A 94 19.14 -5.44 -12.78
C THR A 94 20.19 -4.40 -13.16
N GLY A 95 19.80 -3.13 -13.29
CA GLY A 95 20.71 -2.01 -13.52
C GLY A 95 21.31 -1.42 -12.23
N MET A 96 20.73 -1.70 -11.06
CA MET A 96 21.20 -1.16 -9.77
C MET A 96 22.36 -1.96 -9.19
N THR A 97 23.41 -2.17 -9.97
CA THR A 97 24.60 -2.94 -9.58
C THR A 97 25.82 -2.05 -9.42
N HIS A 98 26.87 -2.56 -8.77
CA HIS A 98 28.13 -1.85 -8.61
C HIS A 98 28.85 -1.55 -9.94
N LEU A 99 28.39 -2.15 -11.04
CA LEU A 99 28.92 -1.91 -12.38
C LEU A 99 28.35 -0.63 -13.02
N ASP A 100 27.24 -0.11 -12.51
CA ASP A 100 26.65 1.15 -12.99
C ASP A 100 27.11 2.33 -12.14
N THR A 101 28.42 2.63 -12.21
CA THR A 101 29.05 3.74 -11.50
C THR A 101 28.79 5.10 -12.15
N ASP A 102 28.63 5.12 -13.47
CA ASP A 102 28.68 6.35 -14.26
C ASP A 102 27.31 7.00 -14.43
N ASN A 103 26.21 6.23 -14.31
CA ASN A 103 24.85 6.75 -14.44
C ASN A 103 24.10 6.85 -13.10
N GLY A 104 24.81 6.67 -11.97
CA GLY A 104 24.21 6.70 -10.65
C GLY A 104 23.23 5.57 -10.37
N GLY A 105 23.27 4.46 -11.14
CA GLY A 105 22.42 3.31 -10.89
C GLY A 105 22.78 2.56 -9.60
N TYR A 106 24.06 2.59 -9.20
CA TYR A 106 24.48 1.99 -7.94
C TYR A 106 23.94 2.74 -6.71
N THR A 107 22.82 2.25 -6.19
CA THR A 107 22.05 2.82 -5.09
C THR A 107 21.85 1.77 -3.99
N PRO A 108 22.92 1.44 -3.23
CA PRO A 108 22.81 0.56 -2.08
C PRO A 108 21.88 1.16 -1.02
N LEU A 109 21.24 0.30 -0.23
CA LEU A 109 20.21 0.71 0.74
C LEU A 109 20.70 1.83 1.67
N GLY A 110 21.93 1.72 2.19
CA GLY A 110 22.52 2.73 3.08
C GLY A 110 22.85 4.09 2.43
N ARG A 111 22.69 4.24 1.10
CA ARG A 111 22.73 5.55 0.42
C ARG A 111 21.34 6.10 0.13
N VAL A 112 20.32 5.24 0.06
CA VAL A 112 18.93 5.62 -0.20
C VAL A 112 18.23 6.00 1.11
N ILE A 113 18.44 5.20 2.15
CA ILE A 113 17.92 5.47 3.49
C ILE A 113 18.88 6.40 4.22
N SER A 114 18.37 7.59 4.54
CA SER A 114 19.06 8.65 5.26
C SER A 114 18.06 9.38 6.14
N GLU A 115 18.54 10.24 7.03
CA GLU A 115 17.72 11.09 7.87
C GLU A 115 16.76 11.95 7.02
N LYS A 116 17.19 12.38 5.83
CA LYS A 116 16.36 13.15 4.90
C LYS A 116 15.20 12.33 4.33
N SER A 117 15.44 11.08 3.91
CA SER A 117 14.36 10.24 3.39
C SER A 117 13.41 9.79 4.48
N ILE A 118 13.89 9.60 5.71
CA ILE A 118 13.04 9.39 6.89
C ILE A 118 12.13 10.60 7.14
N VAL A 119 12.67 11.83 7.11
CA VAL A 119 11.86 13.05 7.23
C VAL A 119 10.83 13.15 6.11
N ASN A 120 11.19 12.82 4.87
CA ASN A 120 10.22 12.78 3.76
C ASN A 120 9.08 11.77 4.02
N ALA A 121 9.42 10.59 4.53
CA ALA A 121 8.42 9.59 4.89
C ALA A 121 7.48 10.06 6.02
N MET A 122 8.02 10.72 7.05
CA MET A 122 7.22 11.33 8.11
C MET A 122 6.28 12.42 7.58
N VAL A 123 6.80 13.31 6.71
CA VAL A 123 5.99 14.37 6.08
C VAL A 123 4.87 13.75 5.24
N GLY A 124 5.20 12.75 4.41
CA GLY A 124 4.21 12.05 3.59
C GLY A 124 3.14 11.35 4.44
N LEU A 125 3.54 10.67 5.50
CA LEU A 125 2.64 10.00 6.43
C LEU A 125 1.67 10.99 7.11
N LEU A 126 2.20 12.08 7.66
CA LEU A 126 1.41 13.09 8.37
C LEU A 126 0.48 13.86 7.42
N ALA A 127 0.98 14.24 6.24
CA ALA A 127 0.20 14.96 5.24
C ALA A 127 -0.98 14.14 4.69
N THR A 128 -0.86 12.82 4.69
CA THR A 128 -1.89 11.91 4.17
C THR A 128 -2.80 11.33 5.26
N GLY A 129 -2.51 11.60 6.54
CA GLY A 129 -3.27 11.05 7.67
C GLY A 129 -3.10 9.55 7.84
N GLY A 130 -1.87 9.05 7.67
CA GLY A 130 -1.59 7.62 7.74
C GLY A 130 -1.71 7.02 9.14
N SER A 131 -1.57 5.71 9.21
CA SER A 131 -1.85 4.93 10.41
C SER A 131 -0.95 5.34 11.59
N THR A 132 -1.53 5.41 12.79
CA THR A 132 -0.77 5.56 14.03
C THR A 132 0.14 4.37 14.32
N ASN A 133 -0.05 3.22 13.66
CA ASN A 133 0.86 2.08 13.81
C ASN A 133 2.26 2.36 13.27
N GLU A 134 2.42 3.36 12.40
CA GLU A 134 3.71 3.74 11.82
C GLU A 134 4.63 4.51 12.81
N THR A 135 4.24 4.61 14.08
CA THR A 135 5.13 5.08 15.15
C THR A 135 6.02 3.99 15.73
N MET A 136 5.76 2.72 15.40
CA MET A 136 6.45 1.52 15.91
C MET A 136 7.52 1.03 14.95
#